data_AF-X1RN46-F1
#
_entry.id   AF-X1RN46-F1
#
_cell.length_a   1.000
_cell.length_b   1.000
_cell.length_c   1.000
_cell.angle_alpha   90.00
_cell.angle_beta   90.00
_cell.angle_gamma   90.00
#
_symmetry.space_group_name_H-M   'P 1'
#
loop_
_entity.id
_entity.type
_entity.pdbx_description
1 polymer ?
#
loop_
_entity_poly.entity_id
_entity_poly.type
_entity_poly.pdbx_seq_one_letter_code
_entity_poly.pdbx_strand_id
1 'polypeptide(L)'
;MVSSLIRLVTRQTSRSAHFLRNYTRKLGKAWEEVEQVRQMSRDELLAFQDMKLRGLMEHCREHVPFYREWFVGKSFPKGQLVRHSQAWRELPVLRKEDIQTQRDRLIAADGLRGHAHENATGGSTGEPLRFWQDDSYQRHNVVDLHRSYQMCGWRPGDRVVHVWGADLDATDHVGAWAVLTDRLLHNRLFINTFGMERRKIPEHA
;
A
#
# COMPACT_ATOMS: atom_id res chain seq x y z
N MET A 1 -24.81 -1.55 33.53
CA MET A 1 -24.74 -1.91 32.09
C MET A 1 -24.80 -0.70 31.16
N VAL A 2 -25.81 0.17 31.27
CA VAL A 2 -26.00 1.34 30.36
C VAL A 2 -24.82 2.34 30.36
N SER A 3 -24.23 2.65 31.53
CA SER A 3 -23.08 3.57 31.65
C SER A 3 -21.80 3.05 30.95
N SER A 4 -21.56 1.74 30.98
CA SER A 4 -20.41 1.13 30.30
C SER A 4 -20.59 1.10 28.79
N LEU A 5 -21.83 0.87 28.32
CA LEU A 5 -22.18 0.90 26.90
C LEU A 5 -22.05 2.31 26.31
N ILE A 6 -22.53 3.32 27.04
CA ILE A 6 -22.40 4.74 26.65
C ILE A 6 -20.92 5.14 26.55
N ARG A 7 -20.08 4.76 27.53
CA ARG A 7 -18.62 5.03 27.48
C ARG A 7 -17.90 4.30 26.35
N LEU A 8 -18.32 3.07 26.04
CA LEU A 8 -17.76 2.30 24.93
C LEU A 8 -18.08 2.97 23.59
N VAL A 9 -19.34 3.35 23.38
CA VAL A 9 -19.81 4.04 22.17
C VAL A 9 -19.16 5.41 22.03
N THR A 10 -19.09 6.22 23.09
CA THR A 10 -18.41 7.53 23.05
C THR A 10 -16.91 7.43 22.81
N ARG A 11 -16.24 6.38 23.32
CA ARG A 11 -14.82 6.13 23.03
C ARG A 11 -14.59 5.67 21.60
N GLN A 12 -15.46 4.82 21.07
CA GLN A 12 -15.40 4.36 19.67
C GLN A 12 -15.60 5.54 18.72
N THR A 13 -16.64 6.37 18.92
CA THR A 13 -16.91 7.54 18.07
C THR A 13 -15.78 8.58 18.12
N SER A 14 -15.19 8.82 19.30
CA SER A 14 -14.06 9.74 19.45
C SER A 14 -12.80 9.25 18.73
N ARG A 15 -12.55 7.93 18.73
CA ARG A 15 -11.42 7.30 18.05
C ARG A 15 -11.61 7.23 16.54
N SER A 16 -12.82 6.90 16.09
CA SER A 16 -13.18 6.97 14.66
C SER A 16 -13.04 8.39 14.14
N ALA A 17 -13.47 9.40 14.90
CA ALA A 17 -13.33 10.82 14.53
C ALA A 17 -11.87 11.28 14.49
N HIS A 18 -11.03 10.86 15.46
CA HIS A 18 -9.60 11.16 15.46
C HIS A 18 -8.88 10.49 14.28
N PHE A 19 -9.17 9.21 14.03
CA PHE A 19 -8.66 8.48 12.88
C PHE A 19 -9.02 9.21 11.59
N LEU A 20 -10.31 9.48 11.37
CA LEU A 20 -10.79 10.17 10.17
C LEU A 20 -10.08 11.51 10.01
N ARG A 21 -10.06 12.37 11.04
CA ARG A 21 -9.47 13.71 10.94
C ARG A 21 -7.96 13.74 10.64
N ASN A 22 -7.18 12.81 11.17
CA ASN A 22 -5.73 12.82 11.00
C ASN A 22 -5.28 11.99 9.78
N TYR A 23 -5.93 10.86 9.52
CA TYR A 23 -5.60 10.01 8.37
C TYR A 23 -6.14 10.59 7.07
N THR A 24 -7.35 11.15 7.01
CA THR A 24 -7.83 11.79 5.77
C THR A 24 -6.98 13.00 5.41
N ARG A 25 -6.45 13.76 6.38
CA ARG A 25 -5.57 14.89 6.07
C ARG A 25 -4.22 14.46 5.51
N LYS A 26 -3.62 13.38 6.03
CA LYS A 26 -2.30 12.88 5.58
C LYS A 26 -2.38 12.03 4.31
N LEU A 27 -3.49 11.31 4.12
CA LEU A 27 -3.73 10.39 3.00
C LEU A 27 -4.67 10.98 1.93
N GLY A 28 -5.15 12.20 2.10
CA GLY A 28 -6.34 12.78 1.45
C GLY A 28 -6.58 12.37 0.00
N LYS A 29 -5.64 12.69 -0.89
CA LYS A 29 -5.78 12.36 -2.32
C LYS A 29 -5.93 10.86 -2.59
N ALA A 30 -5.15 10.03 -1.91
CA ALA A 30 -5.24 8.57 -2.07
C ALA A 30 -6.56 8.02 -1.50
N TRP A 31 -7.03 8.57 -0.38
CA TRP A 31 -8.31 8.19 0.22
C TRP A 31 -9.50 8.58 -0.66
N GLU A 32 -9.49 9.81 -1.20
CA GLU A 32 -10.50 10.29 -2.14
C GLU A 32 -10.56 9.43 -3.41
N GLU A 33 -9.39 9.10 -3.99
CA GLU A 33 -9.32 8.25 -5.19
C GLU A 33 -9.94 6.86 -4.92
N VAL A 34 -9.61 6.23 -3.80
CA VAL A 34 -10.14 4.91 -3.45
C VAL A 34 -11.65 4.93 -3.20
N GLU A 35 -12.18 5.97 -2.55
CA GLU A 35 -13.63 6.09 -2.35
C GLU A 35 -14.38 6.39 -3.65
N GLN A 36 -13.79 7.17 -4.58
CA GLN A 36 -14.33 7.35 -5.91
C GLN A 36 -14.37 6.02 -6.67
N VAL A 37 -13.25 5.29 -6.69
CA VAL A 37 -13.16 3.96 -7.34
C VAL A 37 -14.18 2.97 -6.78
N ARG A 38 -14.50 3.03 -5.49
CA ARG A 38 -15.51 2.18 -4.86
C ARG A 38 -16.92 2.40 -5.43
N GLN A 39 -17.22 3.60 -5.90
CA GLN A 39 -18.54 3.98 -6.40
C GLN A 39 -18.68 3.82 -7.91
N MET A 40 -17.58 3.57 -8.63
CA MET A 40 -17.60 3.40 -10.08
C MET A 40 -18.35 2.13 -10.50
N SER A 41 -19.16 2.27 -11.53
CA SER A 41 -19.64 1.15 -12.33
C SER A 41 -18.48 0.43 -13.02
N ARG A 42 -18.74 -0.76 -13.56
CA ARG A 42 -17.74 -1.53 -14.30
C ARG A 42 -17.14 -0.75 -15.46
N ASP A 43 -17.96 -0.02 -16.21
CA ASP A 43 -17.50 0.70 -17.41
C ASP A 43 -16.68 1.95 -17.03
N GLU A 44 -17.07 2.66 -15.97
CA GLU A 44 -16.28 3.76 -15.40
C GLU A 44 -14.93 3.26 -14.88
N LEU A 45 -14.90 2.12 -14.20
CA LEU A 45 -13.66 1.52 -13.70
C LEU A 45 -12.71 1.13 -14.85
N LEU A 46 -13.24 0.54 -15.93
CA LEU A 46 -12.43 0.20 -17.11
C LEU A 46 -11.88 1.45 -17.78
N ALA A 47 -12.68 2.51 -17.93
CA ALA A 47 -12.21 3.78 -18.49
C ALA A 47 -11.14 4.43 -17.59
N PHE A 48 -11.30 4.36 -16.26
CA PHE A 48 -10.34 4.85 -15.30
C PHE A 48 -9.01 4.07 -15.37
N GLN A 49 -9.07 2.75 -15.51
CA GLN A 49 -7.90 1.90 -15.70
C GLN A 49 -7.18 2.21 -17.02
N ASP A 50 -7.90 2.37 -18.13
CA ASP A 50 -7.33 2.75 -19.43
C ASP A 50 -6.60 4.11 -19.34
N MET A 51 -7.19 5.08 -18.65
CA MET A 51 -6.58 6.39 -18.42
C MET A 51 -5.28 6.29 -17.61
N LYS A 52 -5.29 5.57 -16.47
CA LYS A 52 -4.11 5.42 -15.60
C LYS A 52 -3.01 4.62 -16.30
N LEU A 53 -3.38 3.56 -17.03
CA LEU A 53 -2.45 2.73 -17.80
C LEU A 53 -1.76 3.54 -18.91
N ARG A 54 -2.52 4.35 -19.65
CA ARG A 54 -1.94 5.26 -20.65
C ARG A 54 -0.90 6.20 -20.03
N GLY A 55 -1.23 6.84 -18.91
CA GLY A 55 -0.29 7.73 -18.22
C GLY A 55 0.97 7.00 -17.73
N LEU A 56 0.82 5.80 -17.19
CA LEU A 56 1.95 4.96 -16.78
C LEU A 56 2.84 4.57 -17.97
N MET A 57 2.24 4.15 -19.09
CA MET A 57 2.97 3.77 -20.30
C MET A 57 3.73 4.95 -20.92
N GLU A 58 3.13 6.14 -20.94
CA GLU A 58 3.78 7.36 -21.40
C GLU A 58 4.96 7.72 -20.48
N HIS A 59 4.77 7.68 -19.17
CA HIS A 59 5.86 7.89 -18.22
C HIS A 59 7.00 6.87 -18.40
N CYS A 60 6.68 5.58 -18.51
CA CYS A 60 7.67 4.52 -18.71
C CYS A 60 8.44 4.71 -20.02
N ARG A 61 7.76 5.08 -21.11
CA ARG A 61 8.39 5.35 -22.41
C ARG A 61 9.35 6.53 -22.33
N GLU A 62 8.93 7.60 -21.68
CA GLU A 62 9.68 8.86 -21.66
C GLU A 62 10.80 8.85 -20.64
N HIS A 63 10.62 8.19 -19.50
CA HIS A 63 11.50 8.34 -18.36
C HIS A 63 12.25 7.06 -17.98
N VAL A 64 11.69 5.86 -18.16
CA VAL A 64 12.29 4.62 -17.63
C VAL A 64 13.14 3.92 -18.71
N PRO A 65 14.49 3.84 -18.56
CA PRO A 65 15.37 3.32 -19.60
C PRO A 65 15.01 1.91 -20.12
N PHE A 66 14.65 0.99 -19.23
CA PHE A 66 14.24 -0.37 -19.58
C PHE A 66 13.01 -0.36 -20.50
N TYR A 67 11.97 0.38 -20.13
CA TYR A 67 10.75 0.44 -20.93
C TYR A 67 10.92 1.27 -22.20
N ARG A 68 11.75 2.32 -22.18
CA ARG A 68 12.08 3.10 -23.38
C ARG A 68 12.65 2.20 -24.47
N GLU A 69 13.57 1.30 -24.12
CA GLU A 69 14.10 0.29 -25.04
C GLU A 69 13.00 -0.68 -25.48
N TRP A 70 12.19 -1.19 -24.55
CA TRP A 70 11.11 -2.11 -24.88
C TRP A 70 10.10 -1.53 -25.88
N PHE A 71 9.82 -0.22 -25.81
CA PHE A 71 8.92 0.46 -26.75
C PHE A 71 9.50 0.63 -28.16
N VAL A 72 10.80 0.45 -28.37
CA VAL A 72 11.43 0.58 -29.69
C VAL A 72 10.83 -0.45 -30.65
N GLY A 73 10.28 0.02 -31.77
CA GLY A 73 9.66 -0.84 -32.78
C GLY A 73 8.30 -1.42 -32.39
N LYS A 74 7.69 -1.01 -31.26
CA LYS A 74 6.35 -1.43 -30.86
C LYS A 74 5.26 -0.51 -31.40
N SER A 75 4.14 -1.08 -31.79
CA SER A 75 2.95 -0.37 -32.30
C SER A 75 2.12 0.26 -31.19
N PHE A 76 2.74 1.00 -30.27
CA PHE A 76 2.06 1.83 -29.27
C PHE A 76 2.35 3.31 -29.52
N PRO A 77 1.58 4.00 -30.38
CA PRO A 77 1.78 5.42 -30.64
C PRO A 77 1.63 6.26 -29.36
N LYS A 78 2.36 7.38 -29.27
CA LYS A 78 2.20 8.35 -28.19
C LYS A 78 0.81 9.02 -28.26
N GLY A 79 0.16 9.22 -27.12
CA GLY A 79 -1.12 9.92 -27.03
C GLY A 79 -2.35 9.12 -27.46
N GLN A 80 -2.22 7.88 -27.93
CA GLN A 80 -3.38 7.04 -28.25
C GLN A 80 -3.97 6.37 -27.00
N LEU A 81 -5.28 6.14 -27.04
CA LEU A 81 -5.97 5.39 -26.01
C LEU A 81 -5.48 3.94 -26.03
N VAL A 82 -4.80 3.53 -24.97
CA VAL A 82 -4.41 2.14 -24.79
C VAL A 82 -5.52 1.42 -24.06
N ARG A 83 -6.24 0.54 -24.77
CA ARG A 83 -7.23 -0.33 -24.14
C ARG A 83 -6.51 -1.36 -23.27
N HIS A 84 -6.90 -1.47 -22.01
CA HIS A 84 -6.44 -2.45 -21.03
C HIS A 84 -6.31 -3.85 -21.66
N SER A 85 -7.38 -4.33 -22.30
CA SER A 85 -7.42 -5.67 -22.92
C SER A 85 -6.33 -5.95 -23.97
N GLN A 86 -5.84 -4.92 -24.66
CA GLN A 86 -4.77 -5.04 -25.65
C GLN A 86 -3.41 -4.91 -24.97
N ALA A 87 -3.22 -3.88 -24.13
CA ALA A 87 -1.94 -3.63 -23.48
C ALA A 87 -1.42 -4.84 -22.70
N TRP A 88 -2.26 -5.51 -21.91
CA TRP A 88 -1.82 -6.64 -21.09
C TRP A 88 -1.33 -7.85 -21.88
N ARG A 89 -1.71 -7.97 -23.16
CA ARG A 89 -1.21 -9.05 -24.02
C ARG A 89 0.18 -8.76 -24.56
N GLU A 90 0.54 -7.48 -24.66
CA GLU A 90 1.78 -7.06 -25.31
C GLU A 90 2.86 -6.66 -24.29
N LEU A 91 2.47 -6.13 -23.13
CA LEU A 91 3.39 -5.69 -22.08
C LEU A 91 4.32 -6.82 -21.61
N PRO A 92 5.61 -6.54 -21.35
CA PRO A 92 6.55 -7.55 -20.93
C PRO A 92 6.22 -7.95 -19.48
N VAL A 93 6.18 -9.26 -19.23
CA VAL A 93 6.07 -9.79 -17.87
C VAL A 93 7.45 -9.78 -17.23
N LEU A 94 7.63 -8.96 -16.18
CA LEU A 94 8.87 -8.95 -15.40
C LEU A 94 8.94 -10.15 -14.45
N ARG A 95 10.06 -10.85 -14.49
CA ARG A 95 10.46 -11.86 -13.52
C ARG A 95 11.32 -11.24 -12.42
N LYS A 96 11.54 -11.99 -11.34
CA LYS A 96 12.39 -11.55 -10.22
C LYS A 96 13.82 -11.22 -10.72
N GLU A 97 14.34 -12.03 -11.63
CA GLU A 97 15.67 -11.88 -12.20
C GLU A 97 15.80 -10.63 -13.07
N ASP A 98 14.73 -10.26 -13.80
CA ASP A 98 14.70 -9.03 -14.59
C ASP A 98 14.85 -7.81 -13.67
N ILE A 99 14.14 -7.81 -12.53
CA ILE A 99 14.21 -6.72 -11.57
C ILE A 99 15.59 -6.66 -10.89
N GLN A 100 16.19 -7.81 -10.57
CA GLN A 100 17.54 -7.87 -9.99
C GLN A 100 18.61 -7.37 -10.98
N THR A 101 18.54 -7.79 -12.24
CA THR A 101 19.58 -7.49 -13.25
C THR A 101 19.40 -6.14 -13.93
N GLN A 102 18.17 -5.65 -14.05
CA GLN A 102 17.82 -4.37 -14.69
C GLN A 102 17.47 -3.28 -13.68
N ARG A 103 17.77 -3.48 -12.39
CA ARG A 103 17.35 -2.61 -11.27
C ARG A 103 17.48 -1.11 -11.57
N ASP A 104 18.68 -0.66 -11.97
CA ASP A 104 18.94 0.76 -12.20
C ASP A 104 18.24 1.29 -13.47
N ARG A 105 18.00 0.41 -14.44
CA ARG A 105 17.30 0.73 -15.69
C ARG A 105 15.79 0.74 -15.54
N LEU A 106 15.25 0.18 -14.46
CA LEU A 106 13.84 0.22 -14.09
C LEU A 106 13.46 1.50 -13.33
N ILE A 107 14.45 2.33 -12.99
CA ILE A 107 14.23 3.64 -12.35
C ILE A 107 14.13 4.71 -13.45
N ALA A 108 13.23 5.67 -13.26
CA ALA A 108 13.13 6.84 -14.12
C ALA A 108 14.48 7.58 -14.21
N ALA A 109 14.86 8.01 -15.41
CA ALA A 109 16.16 8.61 -15.70
C ALA A 109 16.34 10.00 -15.07
N ASP A 110 15.25 10.70 -14.76
CA ASP A 110 15.27 11.89 -13.92
C ASP A 110 15.41 11.57 -12.41
N GLY A 111 15.68 10.30 -12.10
CA GLY A 111 15.96 9.77 -10.78
C GLY A 111 14.71 9.62 -9.93
N LEU A 112 14.94 9.20 -8.69
CA LEU A 112 13.93 9.20 -7.66
C LEU A 112 13.84 10.62 -7.11
N ARG A 113 12.87 11.42 -7.57
CA ARG A 113 12.68 12.79 -7.11
C ARG A 113 12.20 12.85 -5.66
N GLY A 114 13.12 12.77 -4.71
CA GLY A 114 12.91 13.02 -3.27
C GLY A 114 11.90 12.10 -2.59
N HIS A 115 12.26 11.54 -1.42
CA HIS A 115 11.42 10.63 -0.63
C HIS A 115 11.14 9.26 -1.25
N ALA A 116 12.13 8.71 -1.97
CA ALA A 116 12.14 7.28 -2.24
C ALA A 116 13.10 6.58 -1.27
N HIS A 117 12.67 5.43 -0.75
CA HIS A 117 13.47 4.55 0.09
C HIS A 117 13.61 3.17 -0.54
N GLU A 118 14.75 2.56 -0.29
CA GLU A 118 14.97 1.18 -0.67
C GLU A 118 14.17 0.26 0.26
N ASN A 119 13.53 -0.75 -0.32
CA ASN A 119 12.86 -1.81 0.39
C ASN A 119 13.30 -3.16 -0.19
N ALA A 120 13.13 -4.23 0.57
CA ALA A 120 13.58 -5.56 0.19
C ALA A 120 12.55 -6.63 0.60
N THR A 121 12.36 -7.65 -0.23
CA THR A 121 11.58 -8.82 0.17
C THR A 121 12.33 -9.66 1.20
N GLY A 122 11.62 -10.31 2.13
CA GLY A 122 12.22 -11.20 3.15
C GLY A 122 12.95 -12.45 2.63
N GLY A 123 12.91 -12.74 1.32
CA GLY A 123 13.81 -13.72 0.68
C GLY A 123 13.72 -15.15 1.22
N SER A 124 12.59 -15.84 1.05
CA SER A 124 12.46 -17.27 1.39
C SER A 124 13.44 -18.19 0.63
N THR A 125 14.02 -17.69 -0.48
CA THR A 125 14.98 -18.39 -1.34
C THR A 125 16.43 -17.91 -1.17
N GLY A 126 16.74 -17.14 -0.12
CA GLY A 126 18.10 -16.71 0.22
C GLY A 126 18.56 -15.37 -0.36
N GLU A 127 18.01 -14.94 -1.50
CA GLU A 127 18.31 -13.61 -2.07
C GLU A 127 17.10 -12.67 -2.01
N PRO A 128 17.16 -11.59 -1.21
CA PRO A 128 16.11 -10.59 -1.15
C PRO A 128 16.07 -9.77 -2.44
N LEU A 129 14.88 -9.58 -3.01
CA LEU A 129 14.67 -8.63 -4.10
C LEU A 129 14.64 -7.21 -3.53
N ARG A 130 15.55 -6.35 -3.99
CA ARG A 130 15.65 -4.94 -3.60
C ARG A 130 14.98 -4.04 -4.63
N PHE A 131 14.16 -3.10 -4.19
CA PHE A 131 13.41 -2.18 -5.04
C PHE A 131 13.19 -0.85 -4.33
N TRP A 132 12.70 0.15 -5.06
CA TRP A 132 12.46 1.49 -4.55
C TRP A 132 10.96 1.76 -4.39
N GLN A 133 10.59 2.43 -3.32
CA GLN A 133 9.22 2.90 -3.06
C GLN A 133 9.25 4.37 -2.70
N ASP A 134 8.25 5.13 -3.14
CA ASP A 134 8.11 6.54 -2.78
C ASP A 134 6.97 6.76 -1.76
N ASP A 135 6.90 7.98 -1.23
CA ASP A 135 5.82 8.40 -0.33
C ASP A 135 4.42 8.30 -0.96
N SER A 136 4.32 8.38 -2.29
CA SER A 136 3.04 8.21 -2.99
C SER A 136 2.56 6.76 -2.85
N TYR A 137 3.43 5.80 -3.13
CA TYR A 137 3.20 4.37 -2.95
C TYR A 137 2.79 4.08 -1.50
N GLN A 138 3.54 4.59 -0.51
CA GLN A 138 3.24 4.32 0.91
C GLN A 138 1.85 4.80 1.29
N ARG A 139 1.45 5.99 0.83
CA ARG A 139 0.11 6.52 1.08
C ARG A 139 -0.97 5.63 0.48
N HIS A 140 -0.83 5.21 -0.78
CA HIS A 140 -1.81 4.35 -1.44
C HIS A 140 -1.88 2.96 -0.78
N ASN A 141 -0.74 2.36 -0.45
CA ASN A 141 -0.67 1.07 0.24
C ASN A 141 -1.45 1.08 1.57
N VAL A 142 -1.28 2.13 2.38
CA VAL A 142 -2.03 2.28 3.64
C VAL A 142 -3.54 2.38 3.38
N VAL A 143 -3.96 3.21 2.42
CA VAL A 143 -5.39 3.37 2.08
C VAL A 143 -5.99 2.06 1.57
N ASP A 144 -5.30 1.36 0.68
CA ASP A 144 -5.78 0.08 0.10
C ASP A 144 -5.90 -1.01 1.15
N LEU A 145 -4.95 -1.06 2.10
CA LEU A 145 -5.04 -1.99 3.24
C LEU A 145 -6.25 -1.67 4.11
N HIS A 146 -6.49 -0.38 4.42
CA HIS A 146 -7.66 0.04 5.18
C HIS A 146 -8.97 -0.30 4.46
N ARG A 147 -9.05 -0.06 3.15
CA ARG A 147 -10.19 -0.45 2.32
C ARG A 147 -10.43 -1.97 2.40
N SER A 148 -9.37 -2.76 2.29
CA SER A 148 -9.43 -4.22 2.37
C SER A 148 -9.96 -4.69 3.73
N TYR A 149 -9.51 -4.08 4.83
CA TYR A 149 -10.06 -4.36 6.16
C TYR A 149 -11.55 -3.99 6.28
N GLN A 150 -11.97 -2.87 5.69
CA GLN A 150 -13.38 -2.49 5.68
C GLN A 150 -14.28 -3.47 4.94
N MET A 151 -13.77 -4.11 3.87
CA MET A 151 -14.48 -5.18 3.17
C MET A 151 -14.71 -6.40 4.08
N CYS A 152 -13.83 -6.63 5.05
CA CYS A 152 -13.98 -7.66 6.08
C CYS A 152 -14.82 -7.22 7.30
N GLY A 153 -15.49 -6.06 7.22
CA GLY A 153 -16.36 -5.55 8.28
C GLY A 153 -15.66 -4.68 9.33
N TRP A 154 -14.34 -4.56 9.31
CA TRP A 154 -13.62 -3.64 10.20
C TRP A 154 -14.01 -2.19 9.92
N ARG A 155 -14.13 -1.37 10.96
CA ARG A 155 -14.31 0.07 10.85
C ARG A 155 -13.20 0.79 11.60
N PRO A 156 -12.78 1.98 11.13
CA PRO A 156 -11.87 2.80 11.91
C PRO A 156 -12.36 3.00 13.35
N GLY A 157 -11.50 2.67 14.32
CA GLY A 157 -11.84 2.71 15.74
C GLY A 157 -12.22 1.35 16.32
N ASP A 158 -12.51 0.33 15.50
CA ASP A 158 -12.70 -1.04 15.96
C ASP A 158 -11.38 -1.63 16.46
N ARG A 159 -11.48 -2.58 17.40
CA ARG A 159 -10.30 -3.30 17.91
C ARG A 159 -9.76 -4.21 16.81
N VAL A 160 -8.44 -4.19 16.62
CA VAL A 160 -7.78 -5.06 15.66
C VAL A 160 -6.50 -5.63 16.26
N VAL A 161 -6.28 -6.93 16.05
CA VAL A 161 -5.03 -7.62 16.42
C VAL A 161 -4.25 -7.90 15.15
N HIS A 162 -3.04 -7.37 15.04
CA HIS A 162 -2.11 -7.66 13.95
C HIS A 162 -1.14 -8.73 14.44
N VAL A 163 -1.20 -9.90 13.83
CA VAL A 163 -0.29 -11.01 14.09
C VAL A 163 0.66 -11.08 12.89
N TRP A 164 1.91 -10.69 13.07
CA TRP A 164 2.85 -10.49 11.96
C TRP A 164 4.25 -10.97 12.30
N GLY A 165 4.99 -11.53 11.34
CA GLY A 165 6.25 -12.23 11.56
C GLY A 165 7.42 -11.59 10.80
N ALA A 166 7.60 -10.28 10.93
CA ALA A 166 8.72 -9.57 10.31
C ALA A 166 9.40 -8.68 11.35
N ASP A 167 10.64 -9.01 11.70
CA ASP A 167 11.43 -8.26 12.68
C ASP A 167 11.65 -6.79 12.28
N LEU A 168 11.81 -6.52 10.98
CA LEU A 168 11.96 -5.16 10.45
C LEU A 168 10.68 -4.32 10.58
N ASP A 169 9.51 -4.93 10.43
CA ASP A 169 8.23 -4.21 10.60
C ASP A 169 7.86 -4.11 12.08
N ALA A 170 8.33 -5.05 12.91
CA ALA A 170 8.05 -5.06 14.34
C ALA A 170 8.70 -3.89 15.08
N THR A 171 9.84 -3.36 14.60
CA THR A 171 10.53 -2.24 15.26
C THR A 171 9.69 -0.97 15.32
N ASP A 172 8.80 -0.74 14.37
CA ASP A 172 7.90 0.43 14.34
C ASP A 172 6.83 0.39 15.44
N HIS A 173 6.65 -0.78 16.07
CA HIS A 173 5.70 -1.02 17.16
C HIS A 173 6.38 -1.16 18.53
N VAL A 174 7.69 -0.92 18.59
CA VAL A 174 8.49 -1.02 19.81
C VAL A 174 8.69 0.36 20.44
N GLY A 175 8.41 0.49 21.74
CA GLY A 175 8.58 1.72 22.51
C GLY A 175 7.28 2.26 23.10
N ALA A 176 7.38 2.92 24.26
CA ALA A 176 6.22 3.36 25.03
C ALA A 176 5.27 4.26 24.23
N TRP A 177 5.82 5.15 23.40
CA TRP A 177 5.03 6.03 22.53
C TRP A 177 4.32 5.27 21.41
N ALA A 178 5.02 4.38 20.68
CA ALA A 178 4.42 3.57 19.62
C ALA A 178 3.28 2.68 20.14
N VAL A 179 3.51 2.02 21.28
CA VAL A 179 2.51 1.19 21.96
C VAL A 179 1.32 2.03 22.42
N LEU A 180 1.56 3.23 22.94
CA LEU A 180 0.50 4.14 23.36
C LEU A 180 -0.33 4.62 22.16
N THR A 181 0.31 4.99 21.05
CA THR A 181 -0.38 5.40 19.83
C THR A 181 -1.21 4.26 19.26
N ASP A 182 -0.68 3.04 19.23
CA ASP A 182 -1.41 1.87 18.75
C ASP A 182 -2.64 1.57 19.62
N ARG A 183 -2.48 1.59 20.96
CA ARG A 183 -3.58 1.29 21.88
C ARG A 183 -4.63 2.40 21.98
N LEU A 184 -4.21 3.66 21.97
CA LEU A 184 -5.10 4.79 22.22
C LEU A 184 -5.70 5.40 20.96
N LEU A 185 -4.92 5.48 19.88
CA LEU A 185 -5.33 6.14 18.64
C LEU A 185 -5.79 5.13 17.58
N HIS A 186 -5.07 4.02 17.41
CA HIS A 186 -5.39 3.02 16.38
C HIS A 186 -6.24 1.85 16.88
N ASN A 187 -6.44 1.73 18.19
CA ASN A 187 -7.11 0.60 18.84
C ASN A 187 -6.56 -0.76 18.37
N ARG A 188 -5.23 -0.82 18.19
CA ARG A 188 -4.48 -1.91 17.60
C ARG A 188 -3.63 -2.62 18.64
N LEU A 189 -3.59 -3.94 18.56
CA LEU A 189 -2.63 -4.78 19.27
C LEU A 189 -1.71 -5.43 18.24
N PHE A 190 -0.42 -5.11 18.24
CA PHE A 190 0.55 -5.77 17.39
C PHE A 190 1.24 -6.90 18.16
N ILE A 191 1.29 -8.09 17.55
CA ILE A 191 1.92 -9.29 18.08
C ILE A 191 2.98 -9.72 17.07
N ASN A 192 4.26 -9.50 17.39
CA ASN A 192 5.36 -10.05 16.60
C ASN A 192 5.42 -11.56 16.81
N THR A 193 5.32 -12.32 15.74
CA THR A 193 5.41 -13.79 15.71
C THR A 193 6.79 -14.30 15.33
N PHE A 194 7.70 -13.42 14.90
CA PHE A 194 9.07 -13.79 14.63
C PHE A 194 9.75 -14.21 15.94
N GLY A 195 10.28 -15.43 15.98
CA GLY A 195 10.88 -16.00 17.19
C GLY A 195 9.89 -16.28 18.35
N MET A 196 8.57 -16.36 18.09
CA MET A 196 7.61 -16.73 19.14
C MET A 196 7.76 -18.19 19.57
N GLU A 197 8.39 -18.41 20.72
CA GLU A 197 8.21 -19.64 21.50
C GLU A 197 6.78 -19.70 22.06
N ARG A 198 6.21 -20.91 22.21
CA ARG A 198 4.83 -21.23 22.66
C ARG A 198 4.34 -20.52 23.95
N ARG A 199 5.19 -19.78 24.66
CA ARG A 199 5.00 -19.28 26.02
C ARG A 199 4.75 -17.76 26.14
N LYS A 200 4.63 -17.02 25.04
CA LYS A 200 4.50 -15.53 25.03
C LYS A 200 3.19 -15.00 24.43
N ILE A 201 2.08 -15.73 24.54
CA ILE A 201 0.75 -15.14 24.30
C ILE A 201 0.35 -14.43 25.60
N PRO A 202 0.18 -13.10 25.63
CA PRO A 202 -0.32 -12.42 26.81
C PRO A 202 -1.73 -12.95 27.12
N GLU A 203 -1.94 -13.49 28.33
CA GLU A 203 -3.21 -14.12 28.76
C GLU A 203 -4.40 -13.15 28.90
N HIS A 204 -4.29 -11.92 28.41
CA HIS A 204 -5.32 -10.90 28.61
C HIS A 204 -5.70 -10.22 27.29
N ALA A 205 -6.71 -10.82 26.65
CA ALA A 205 -7.57 -10.21 25.63
C ALA A 205 -8.76 -9.48 26.27
#